data_AF-A0A4Y9RWM3-F1
#
_entry.id   AF-A0A4Y9RWM3-F1
#
_cell.length_a   1.000
_cell.length_b   1.000
_cell.length_c   1.000
_cell.angle_alpha   90.00
_cell.angle_beta   90.00
_cell.angle_gamma   90.00
#
_symmetry.space_group_name_H-M   'P 1'
#
loop_
_entity.id
_entity.type
_entity.pdbx_description
1 polymer ?
#
loop_
_entity_poly.entity_id
_entity_poly.type
_entity_poly.pdbx_seq_one_letter_code
_entity_poly.pdbx_strand_id
1 'polypeptide(L)'
;MPRWTDAARAKQAALITRWKPWQAATGPRTDAGKASSSRNADKGGDAGRAQRLADAEAELAAALAKVHKLSKALRRRSSAL
;
A
#
# COMPACT_ATOMS: atom_id res chain seq x y z
N MET A 1 -8.07 -25.48 -16.43
CA MET A 1 -7.41 -24.33 -17.10
C MET A 1 -6.12 -24.82 -17.74
N PRO A 2 -5.78 -24.43 -18.99
CA PRO A 2 -4.52 -24.85 -19.60
C PRO A 2 -3.35 -24.37 -18.73
N ARG A 3 -2.43 -25.28 -18.37
CA ARG A 3 -1.22 -24.92 -17.61
C ARG A 3 -0.29 -24.11 -18.49
N TRP A 4 0.23 -23.00 -17.96
CA TRP A 4 1.20 -22.15 -18.62
C TRP A 4 2.60 -22.79 -18.56
N THR A 5 2.87 -23.74 -19.46
CA THR A 5 4.17 -24.39 -19.64
C THR A 5 5.10 -23.52 -20.51
N ASP A 6 6.40 -23.82 -20.51
CA ASP A 6 7.36 -23.08 -21.34
C ASP A 6 7.09 -23.24 -22.84
N ALA A 7 6.66 -24.43 -23.28
CA ALA A 7 6.21 -24.65 -24.66
C ALA A 7 4.97 -23.80 -25.00
N ALA A 8 4.03 -23.64 -24.06
CA ALA A 8 2.86 -22.78 -24.25
C ALA A 8 3.26 -21.30 -24.33
N ARG A 9 4.18 -20.84 -23.47
CA ARG A 9 4.77 -19.48 -23.52
C ARG A 9 5.44 -19.21 -24.86
N ALA A 10 6.28 -20.12 -25.33
CA ALA A 10 7.00 -19.99 -26.60
C ALA A 10 6.03 -19.91 -27.79
N LYS A 11 5.01 -20.79 -27.81
CA LYS A 11 3.96 -20.75 -28.84
C LYS A 11 3.23 -19.41 -28.86
N GLN A 12 2.86 -18.89 -27.70
CA GLN A 12 2.17 -17.60 -27.60
C GLN A 12 3.09 -16.43 -27.95
N ALA A 13 4.36 -16.46 -27.58
CA ALA A 13 5.35 -15.46 -27.98
C ALA A 13 5.51 -15.39 -29.51
N ALA A 14 5.53 -16.54 -30.20
CA ALA A 14 5.57 -16.58 -31.65
C ALA A 14 4.32 -15.97 -32.30
N LEU A 15 3.13 -16.23 -31.75
CA LEU A 15 1.87 -15.64 -32.22
C LEU A 15 1.83 -14.11 -32.02
N ILE A 16 2.22 -13.64 -30.82
CA ILE A 16 2.31 -12.23 -30.49
C ILE A 16 3.32 -11.50 -31.41
N THR A 17 4.45 -12.13 -31.71
CA THR A 17 5.46 -11.59 -32.65
C THR A 17 4.93 -11.51 -34.08
N ARG A 18 4.09 -12.47 -34.49
CA ARG A 18 3.46 -12.47 -35.81
C ARG A 18 2.44 -11.35 -35.96
N TRP A 19 1.56 -11.18 -34.97
CA TRP A 19 0.43 -10.24 -35.06
C TRP A 19 0.77 -8.82 -34.60
N LYS A 20 1.86 -8.64 -33.84
CA LYS A 20 2.39 -7.34 -33.38
C LYS A 20 1.31 -6.39 -32.87
N PRO A 21 0.45 -6.81 -31.92
CA PRO A 21 -0.72 -6.03 -31.50
C PRO A 21 -0.38 -4.62 -31.00
N TRP A 22 0.85 -4.40 -30.52
CA TRP A 22 1.35 -3.09 -30.12
C TRP A 22 1.41 -2.07 -31.26
N GLN A 23 1.50 -2.49 -32.53
CA GLN A 23 1.50 -1.57 -33.67
C GLN A 23 0.15 -0.85 -33.83
N ALA A 24 -0.94 -1.50 -33.41
CA ALA A 24 -2.28 -0.93 -33.39
C ALA A 24 -2.67 -0.39 -32.00
N ALA A 25 -1.79 -0.50 -31.00
CA ALA A 25 -2.10 -0.06 -29.65
C ALA A 25 -2.12 1.47 -29.59
N THR A 26 -3.33 2.02 -29.43
CA THR A 26 -3.51 3.44 -29.24
C THR A 26 -3.60 3.72 -27.76
N GLY A 27 -2.45 3.95 -27.12
CA GLY A 27 -2.40 4.35 -25.73
C GLY A 27 -3.26 5.60 -25.44
N PRO A 28 -3.36 6.03 -24.18
CA PRO A 28 -4.18 7.18 -23.83
C PRO A 28 -3.76 8.44 -24.60
N ARG A 29 -4.69 8.93 -25.43
CA ARG A 29 -4.50 10.12 -26.27
C ARG A 29 -4.84 11.43 -25.57
N THR A 30 -5.61 11.36 -24.49
CA THR A 30 -6.05 12.51 -23.71
C THR A 30 -5.26 12.63 -22.41
N ASP A 31 -5.16 13.86 -21.88
CA ASP A 31 -4.49 14.11 -20.60
C ASP A 31 -5.14 13.34 -19.46
N ALA A 32 -6.47 13.27 -19.44
CA ALA A 32 -7.22 12.46 -18.48
C ALA A 32 -6.87 10.97 -18.57
N GLY A 33 -6.70 10.44 -19.80
CA GLY A 33 -6.29 9.05 -20.01
C GLY A 33 -4.87 8.77 -19.55
N LYS A 34 -3.94 9.72 -19.79
CA LYS A 34 -2.54 9.63 -19.33
C LYS A 34 -2.46 9.67 -17.82
N ALA A 35 -3.17 10.60 -17.18
CA ALA A 35 -3.27 10.73 -15.73
C ALA A 35 -3.89 9.48 -15.07
N SER A 36 -4.80 8.80 -15.75
CA SER A 36 -5.36 7.55 -15.25
C SER A 36 -4.35 6.40 -15.36
N SER A 37 -3.68 6.27 -16.51
CA SER A 37 -2.70 5.22 -16.75
C SER A 37 -1.43 5.37 -15.90
N SER A 38 -1.02 6.59 -15.56
CA SER A 38 0.13 6.85 -14.67
C SER A 38 -0.09 6.35 -13.24
N ARG A 39 -1.34 6.13 -12.83
CA ARG A 39 -1.68 5.57 -11.52
C ARG A 39 -1.62 4.03 -11.47
N ASN A 40 -1.35 3.32 -12.57
CA ASN A 40 -1.31 1.84 -12.55
C ASN A 40 -0.22 1.25 -11.62
N ALA A 41 0.82 2.05 -11.33
CA ALA A 41 1.86 1.70 -10.36
C ALA A 41 1.39 1.85 -8.90
N ASP A 42 0.38 2.68 -8.66
CA ASP A 42 -0.22 2.85 -7.34
C ASP A 42 -0.96 1.56 -6.95
N LYS A 43 -0.52 0.95 -5.84
CA LYS A 43 -1.12 -0.27 -5.27
C LYS A 43 -2.09 0.04 -4.14
N GLY A 44 -2.42 1.31 -3.92
CA GLY A 44 -3.26 1.74 -2.80
C GLY A 44 -2.58 1.59 -1.45
N GLY A 45 -1.24 1.55 -1.38
CA GLY A 45 -0.49 1.33 -0.13
C GLY A 45 -0.71 2.41 0.93
N ASP A 46 -1.06 3.62 0.49
CA ASP A 46 -1.42 4.74 1.36
C ASP A 46 -2.89 4.72 1.80
N ALA A 47 -3.74 3.86 1.22
CA ALA A 47 -5.10 3.67 1.70
C ALA A 47 -5.05 3.08 3.12
N GLY A 48 -5.38 3.90 4.11
CA GLY A 48 -5.31 3.55 5.53
C GLY A 48 -4.00 3.94 6.23
N ARG A 49 -3.03 4.57 5.54
CA ARG A 49 -1.84 5.11 6.23
C ARG A 49 -2.21 6.17 7.25
N ALA A 50 -3.12 7.07 6.88
CA ALA A 50 -3.62 8.11 7.79
C ALA A 50 -4.33 7.49 9.01
N GLN A 51 -5.15 6.45 8.81
CA GLN A 51 -5.82 5.76 9.90
C GLN A 51 -4.82 5.08 10.84
N ARG A 52 -3.83 4.36 10.29
CA ARG A 52 -2.77 3.71 11.09
C ARG A 52 -1.97 4.71 11.92
N LEU A 53 -1.71 5.90 11.38
CA LEU A 53 -1.03 6.97 12.11
C LEU A 53 -1.90 7.50 13.25
N ALA A 54 -3.18 7.75 13.00
CA ALA A 54 -4.11 8.19 14.03
C ALA A 54 -4.27 7.14 15.16
N ASP A 55 -4.33 5.86 14.81
CA ASP A 55 -4.40 4.76 15.78
C ASP A 55 -3.13 4.70 16.64
N ALA A 56 -1.95 4.85 16.02
CA ALA A 56 -0.66 4.87 16.72
C ALA A 56 -0.53 6.10 17.65
N GLU A 57 -1.00 7.27 17.22
CA GLU A 57 -1.03 8.48 18.06
C GLU A 57 -1.92 8.30 19.29
N ALA A 58 -3.10 7.70 19.12
CA ALA A 58 -4.01 7.39 20.22
C ALA A 58 -3.40 6.40 21.22
N GLU A 59 -2.71 5.36 20.73
CA GLU A 59 -2.02 4.38 21.56
C GLU A 59 -0.90 5.03 22.39
N LEU A 60 -0.08 5.89 21.76
CA LEU A 60 0.97 6.63 22.44
C LEU A 60 0.40 7.55 23.54
N ALA A 61 -0.68 8.27 23.25
CA ALA A 61 -1.33 9.14 24.23
C ALA A 61 -1.84 8.34 25.45
N ALA A 62 -2.45 7.17 25.21
CA ALA A 62 -2.90 6.29 26.27
C ALA A 62 -1.74 5.77 27.14
N ALA A 63 -0.61 5.40 26.52
CA ALA A 63 0.59 4.97 27.21
C ALA A 63 1.17 6.09 28.11
N LEU A 64 1.27 7.31 27.58
CA LEU A 64 1.74 8.48 28.33
C LEU A 64 0.85 8.79 29.53
N ALA A 65 -0.47 8.71 29.38
CA ALA A 65 -1.41 8.90 30.48
C ALA A 65 -1.22 7.86 31.60
N LYS A 66 -0.89 6.62 31.24
CA LYS A 66 -0.61 5.53 32.17
C LYS A 66 0.67 5.77 32.96
N VAL A 67 1.74 6.16 32.27
CA VAL A 67 3.02 6.56 32.88
C VAL A 67 2.82 7.73 33.85
N HIS A 68 2.06 8.74 33.46
CA HIS A 68 1.75 9.88 34.31
C HIS A 68 1.01 9.47 35.60
N LYS A 69 0.00 8.59 35.50
CA LYS A 69 -0.71 8.06 36.68
C LYS A 69 0.24 7.29 37.61
N LEU A 70 1.11 6.45 37.05
CA LEU A 70 2.07 5.66 37.82
C LEU A 70 3.07 6.57 38.56
N SER A 71 3.61 7.60 37.90
CA SER A 71 4.54 8.53 38.53
C SER A 71 3.88 9.29 39.70
N LYS A 72 2.63 9.71 39.53
CA LYS A 72 1.84 10.37 40.59
C LYS A 72 1.58 9.43 41.77
N ALA A 73 1.27 8.17 41.52
CA ALA A 73 1.06 7.17 42.55
C ALA A 73 2.36 6.82 43.32
N LEU A 74 3.50 6.79 42.63
CA LEU A 74 4.80 6.57 43.24
C LEU A 74 5.18 7.76 44.14
N ARG A 75 5.00 8.99 43.65
CA ARG A 75 5.27 10.21 44.42
C ARG A 75 4.45 10.28 45.71
N ARG A 76 3.17 9.91 45.65
CA ARG A 76 2.28 9.86 46.82
C ARG A 76 2.73 8.85 47.87
N ARG A 77 3.20 7.67 47.45
CA ARG A 77 3.71 6.65 48.37
C ARG A 77 5.04 7.05 49.01
N SER A 78 5.92 7.72 48.26
CA SER A 78 7.21 8.18 48.78
C SER A 78 7.09 9.34 49.77
N SER A 79 5.99 10.12 49.75
CA SER A 79 5.69 11.14 50.76
C SER A 79 4.95 10.60 51.99
N ALA A 80 4.60 9.32 52.02
CA ALA A 80 3.87 8.67 53.11
C ALA A 80 4.76 7.76 53.98
N LEU A 81 6.07 7.69 53.68
CA LEU A 81 7.13 7.05 54.44
C LEU A 81 8.04 8.14 55.01
#